data_AF-A0A8D3DZF7-F1
#
_entry.id   AF-A0A8D3DZF7-F1
#
_cell.length_a   1.000
_cell.length_b   1.000
_cell.length_c   1.000
_cell.angle_alpha   90.00
_cell.angle_beta   90.00
_cell.angle_gamma   90.00
#
_symmetry.space_group_name_H-M   'P 1'
#
loop_
_entity.id
_entity.type
_entity.pdbx_description
1 polymer ?
#
loop_
_entity_poly.entity_id
_entity_poly.type
_entity_poly.pdbx_seq_one_letter_code
_entity_poly.pdbx_strand_id
1 'polypeptide(L)'
;MSEFWLISAPGEKTCQQTWDTMMAATTRNNNLSTNHKFNIPDLKVGTLDVLVGLSDELAKLDSFVEGVVKKVAQYMADVLEDSRDKVQENLLANGVDLVTYITRFQWDMAKYPIKQSLKNISEIISKQVSQIDNDLKSRASAYNNLKGNLQNLERKNAGSLLTRSLADIVKKEDFVLDSEYLITQLVVVPKVAYTDWQKTYETLAEMVVPRSSNLLFEDNDSGLFGVTLFRKAIDDFKHKARENKFTVRDFQYNEEEMKADKEEMTRLSTDKKKQFLLLIVVRVCHTCCSYRYGLPVNFQAMLLQPSKKTMKKLREVLNDLYKHLDSSACAMDIPGLNLSQQEYYPYVYYKIDCNLLEFKV
;
A
#
# COMPACT_ATOMS: atom_id res chain seq x y z
N MET A 1 3.97 9.16 19.62
CA MET A 1 2.67 9.50 20.22
C MET A 1 1.97 10.38 19.21
N SER A 2 0.94 9.87 18.55
CA SER A 2 0.42 10.36 17.26
C SER A 2 -0.94 11.03 17.36
N GLU A 3 -1.54 11.08 18.55
CA GLU A 3 -2.86 11.67 18.76
C GLU A 3 -2.73 13.17 19.04
N PHE A 4 -3.47 13.96 18.27
CA PHE A 4 -3.65 15.39 18.45
C PHE A 4 -5.12 15.73 18.60
N TRP A 5 -5.40 16.75 19.39
CA TRP A 5 -6.72 17.31 19.59
C TRP A 5 -6.73 18.70 18.98
N LEU A 6 -7.50 18.87 17.92
CA LEU A 6 -7.77 20.19 17.35
C LEU A 6 -8.98 20.76 18.07
N ILE A 7 -8.79 21.85 18.80
CA ILE A 7 -9.87 22.56 19.46
C ILE A 7 -9.99 23.98 18.91
N SER A 8 -11.20 24.52 18.96
CA SER A 8 -11.45 25.93 18.65
C SER A 8 -12.30 26.56 19.74
N ALA A 9 -11.92 27.77 20.15
CA ALA A 9 -12.61 28.55 21.15
C ALA A 9 -12.80 29.99 20.67
N PRO A 10 -13.89 30.66 21.07
CA PRO A 10 -14.13 32.06 20.73
C PRO A 10 -13.07 32.98 21.36
N GLY A 11 -12.69 34.00 20.61
CA GLY A 11 -11.89 35.11 21.09
C GLY A 11 -12.76 36.04 21.93
N GLU A 12 -12.74 35.91 23.27
CA GLU A 12 -13.57 36.76 24.15
C GLU A 12 -13.33 38.26 23.89
N LYS A 13 -12.05 38.67 23.84
CA LYS A 13 -11.62 40.05 23.51
C LYS A 13 -10.63 40.08 22.36
N THR A 14 -9.67 39.15 22.32
CA THR A 14 -8.75 38.92 21.20
C THR A 14 -8.41 37.43 21.13
N CYS A 15 -8.17 36.89 19.93
CA CYS A 15 -7.69 35.51 19.76
C CYS A 15 -6.42 35.20 20.58
N GLN A 16 -5.55 36.20 20.75
CA GLN A 16 -4.31 36.07 21.52
C GLN A 16 -4.57 35.85 23.01
N GLN A 17 -5.54 36.54 23.59
CA GLN A 17 -5.88 36.35 25.00
C GLN A 17 -6.46 34.96 25.25
N THR A 18 -7.34 34.46 24.37
CA THR A 18 -7.84 33.08 24.46
C THR A 18 -6.70 32.05 24.39
N TRP A 19 -5.72 32.27 23.50
CA TRP A 19 -4.52 31.46 23.43
C TRP A 19 -3.71 31.48 24.73
N ASP A 20 -3.43 32.66 25.28
CA ASP A 20 -2.61 32.82 26.48
C ASP A 20 -3.29 32.23 27.72
N THR A 21 -4.61 32.40 27.86
CA THR A 21 -5.42 31.81 28.93
C THR A 21 -5.40 30.28 28.86
N MET A 22 -5.59 29.70 27.66
CA MET A 22 -5.49 28.26 27.47
C MET A 22 -4.07 27.75 27.77
N MET A 23 -3.04 28.43 27.27
CA MET A 23 -1.64 28.07 27.52
C MET A 23 -1.28 28.11 29.00
N ALA A 24 -1.82 29.09 29.74
CA ALA A 24 -1.65 29.16 31.19
C ALA A 24 -2.26 27.93 31.89
N ALA A 25 -3.52 27.61 31.57
CA ALA A 25 -4.25 26.52 32.22
C ALA A 25 -3.71 25.12 31.91
N THR A 26 -3.26 24.90 30.67
CA THR A 26 -2.89 23.57 30.17
C THR A 26 -1.39 23.28 30.26
N THR A 27 -0.55 24.13 29.67
CA THR A 27 0.90 23.91 29.57
C THR A 27 1.67 24.53 30.74
N ARG A 28 1.51 25.83 31.01
CA ARG A 28 2.36 26.55 31.98
C ARG A 28 2.13 26.12 33.42
N ASN A 29 0.88 25.91 33.83
CA ASN A 29 0.56 25.61 35.23
C ASN A 29 0.57 24.11 35.54
N ASN A 30 0.31 23.25 34.54
CA ASN A 30 0.01 21.84 34.78
C ASN A 30 0.75 20.87 33.84
N ASN A 31 1.48 21.37 32.83
CA ASN A 31 2.20 20.60 31.81
C ASN A 31 1.40 19.40 31.25
N LEU A 32 0.13 19.63 30.93
CA LEU A 32 -0.83 18.58 30.54
C LEU A 32 -0.75 18.22 29.05
N SER A 33 -0.33 19.19 28.22
CA SER A 33 -0.25 19.08 26.76
C SER A 33 0.79 20.02 26.15
N THR A 34 1.29 19.64 24.98
CA THR A 34 2.06 20.53 24.09
C THR A 34 1.07 21.18 23.12
N ASN A 35 1.05 22.52 23.05
CA ASN A 35 0.06 23.22 22.24
C ASN A 35 0.73 24.01 21.11
N HIS A 36 0.07 24.03 19.95
CA HIS A 36 0.47 24.79 18.77
C HIS A 36 -0.71 25.62 18.26
N LYS A 37 -0.42 26.82 17.75
CA LYS A 37 -1.44 27.62 17.06
C LYS A 37 -1.75 26.99 15.71
N PHE A 38 -3.02 26.90 15.38
CA PHE A 38 -3.48 26.40 14.09
C PHE A 38 -4.04 27.59 13.27
N ASN A 39 -3.30 28.01 12.25
CA ASN A 39 -3.62 29.21 11.49
C ASN A 39 -4.66 28.88 10.41
N ILE A 40 -5.91 29.30 10.63
CA ILE A 40 -7.01 29.19 9.67
C ILE A 40 -7.21 30.58 9.05
N PRO A 41 -7.20 30.73 7.72
CA PRO A 41 -7.45 32.01 7.08
C PRO A 41 -8.95 32.36 7.09
N ASP A 42 -9.24 33.63 6.82
CA ASP A 42 -10.60 34.11 6.68
C ASP A 42 -11.21 33.61 5.37
N LEU A 43 -12.10 32.64 5.48
CA LEU A 43 -12.75 32.00 4.35
C LEU A 43 -14.12 32.62 4.10
N LYS A 44 -14.49 32.73 2.81
CA LYS A 44 -15.77 33.31 2.41
C LYS A 44 -16.91 32.34 2.76
N VAL A 45 -17.55 32.59 3.90
CA VAL A 45 -18.74 31.85 4.33
C VAL A 45 -20.00 32.38 3.65
N GLY A 46 -20.92 31.48 3.32
CA GLY A 46 -22.21 31.78 2.69
C GLY A 46 -23.30 32.07 3.72
N THR A 47 -24.55 31.79 3.36
CA THR A 47 -25.70 31.87 4.28
C THR A 47 -25.67 30.73 5.30
N LEU A 48 -26.40 30.89 6.42
CA LEU A 48 -26.51 29.85 7.45
C LEU A 48 -27.05 28.53 6.88
N ASP A 49 -28.05 28.59 6.01
CA ASP A 49 -28.63 27.43 5.32
C ASP A 49 -27.57 26.62 4.54
N VAL A 50 -26.71 27.33 3.79
CA VAL A 50 -25.59 26.71 3.07
C VAL A 50 -24.57 26.10 4.05
N LEU A 51 -24.32 26.73 5.20
CA LEU A 51 -23.40 26.20 6.21
C LEU A 51 -23.94 24.92 6.88
N VAL A 52 -25.25 24.83 7.12
CA VAL A 52 -25.88 23.62 7.66
C VAL A 52 -25.72 22.46 6.68
N GLY A 53 -26.07 22.67 5.40
CA GLY A 53 -25.89 21.64 4.37
C GLY A 53 -24.43 21.22 4.17
N LEU A 54 -23.50 22.19 4.17
CA LEU A 54 -22.08 21.91 4.05
C LEU A 54 -21.53 21.10 5.24
N SER A 55 -22.05 21.28 6.45
CA SER A 55 -21.56 20.56 7.64
C SER A 55 -21.72 19.05 7.52
N ASP A 56 -22.80 18.59 6.90
CA ASP A 56 -23.06 17.16 6.67
C ASP A 56 -22.22 16.63 5.50
N GLU A 57 -22.09 17.42 4.42
CA GLU A 57 -21.24 17.07 3.27
C GLU A 57 -19.77 16.94 3.68
N LEU A 58 -19.29 17.86 4.53
CA LEU A 58 -17.93 17.87 5.04
C LEU A 58 -17.64 16.71 5.98
N ALA A 59 -18.62 16.28 6.78
CA ALA A 59 -18.47 15.09 7.62
C ALA A 59 -18.28 13.82 6.79
N LYS A 60 -19.07 13.68 5.71
CA LYS A 60 -18.94 12.57 4.76
C LYS A 60 -17.61 12.63 4.03
N LEU A 61 -17.19 13.82 3.61
CA LEU A 61 -15.92 14.04 2.94
C LEU A 61 -14.74 13.69 3.86
N ASP A 62 -14.79 14.09 5.14
CA ASP A 62 -13.76 13.79 6.14
C ASP A 62 -13.59 12.27 6.35
N SER A 63 -14.70 11.56 6.56
CA SER A 63 -14.68 10.09 6.66
C SER A 63 -14.15 9.41 5.39
N PHE A 64 -14.49 9.95 4.21
CA PHE A 64 -14.01 9.44 2.94
C PHE A 64 -12.49 9.65 2.78
N VAL A 65 -12.00 10.86 3.05
CA VAL A 65 -10.57 11.19 2.96
C VAL A 65 -9.76 10.36 3.94
N GLU A 66 -10.21 10.22 5.19
CA GLU A 66 -9.56 9.37 6.19
C GLU A 66 -9.44 7.92 5.66
N GLY A 67 -10.51 7.39 5.08
CA GLY A 67 -10.50 6.07 4.45
C GLY A 67 -9.51 5.94 3.29
N VAL A 68 -9.36 6.96 2.45
CA VAL A 68 -8.38 6.97 1.35
C VAL A 68 -6.96 7.05 1.90
N VAL A 69 -6.68 7.89 2.88
CA VAL A 69 -5.35 8.01 3.50
C VAL A 69 -4.94 6.69 4.17
N LYS A 70 -5.85 6.04 4.90
CA LYS A 70 -5.61 4.71 5.50
C LYS A 70 -5.33 3.65 4.44
N LYS A 71 -6.08 3.63 3.33
CA LYS A 71 -5.80 2.74 2.20
C LYS A 71 -4.41 2.98 1.62
N VAL A 72 -4.01 4.24 1.39
CA VAL A 72 -2.67 4.57 0.87
C VAL A 72 -1.58 4.04 1.80
N ALA A 73 -1.72 4.28 3.12
CA ALA A 73 -0.75 3.80 4.10
C ALA A 73 -0.68 2.27 4.13
N GLN A 74 -1.83 1.58 4.11
CA GLN A 74 -1.88 0.12 4.08
C GLN A 74 -1.23 -0.43 2.80
N TYR A 75 -1.53 0.14 1.65
CA TYR A 75 -0.91 -0.26 0.39
C TYR A 75 0.61 -0.05 0.41
N MET A 76 1.11 1.05 0.98
CA MET A 76 2.56 1.22 1.17
C MET A 76 3.13 0.12 2.06
N ALA A 77 2.44 -0.26 3.14
CA ALA A 77 2.87 -1.34 4.03
C ALA A 77 2.85 -2.73 3.36
N ASP A 78 1.90 -2.98 2.46
CA ASP A 78 1.79 -4.22 1.69
C ASP A 78 2.78 -4.28 0.52
N VAL A 79 3.26 -3.13 0.06
CA VAL A 79 4.27 -3.03 -0.99
C VAL A 79 5.68 -3.18 -0.40
N LEU A 80 5.93 -2.64 0.79
CA LEU A 80 7.19 -2.72 1.54
C LEU A 80 7.30 -4.01 2.39
N GLU A 81 6.86 -5.17 1.88
CA GLU A 81 6.75 -6.44 2.64
C GLU A 81 8.00 -6.77 3.48
N ASP A 82 9.20 -6.55 2.92
CA ASP A 82 10.51 -6.84 3.54
C ASP A 82 11.07 -5.68 4.39
N SER A 83 10.40 -4.54 4.46
CA SER A 83 10.87 -3.32 5.15
C SER A 83 9.71 -2.50 5.72
N ARG A 84 8.76 -3.18 6.38
CA ARG A 84 7.59 -2.53 6.99
C ARG A 84 7.97 -1.46 8.01
N ASP A 85 9.12 -1.62 8.68
CA ASP A 85 9.66 -0.65 9.63
C ASP A 85 9.99 0.71 8.98
N LYS A 86 10.29 0.71 7.68
CA LYS A 86 10.59 1.94 6.90
C LYS A 86 9.34 2.60 6.33
N VAL A 87 8.16 2.04 6.51
CA VAL A 87 6.91 2.61 5.97
C VAL A 87 6.67 3.99 6.58
N GLN A 88 6.91 4.17 7.88
CA GLN A 88 6.75 5.46 8.55
C GLN A 88 7.71 6.54 8.02
N GLU A 89 8.93 6.17 7.61
CA GLU A 89 9.90 7.09 6.99
C GLU A 89 9.47 7.52 5.57
N ASN A 90 8.66 6.69 4.90
CA ASN A 90 8.15 6.97 3.57
C ASN A 90 6.81 7.72 3.58
N LEU A 91 6.07 7.68 4.69
CA LEU A 91 4.84 8.46 4.89
C LEU A 91 5.13 9.91 5.31
N LEU A 92 5.60 10.72 4.36
CA LEU A 92 5.84 12.16 4.55
C LEU A 92 4.82 12.99 3.75
N ALA A 93 4.38 14.11 4.33
CA ALA A 93 3.57 15.13 3.68
C ALA A 93 4.47 16.31 3.27
N ASN A 94 4.49 16.67 1.99
CA ASN A 94 5.39 17.70 1.44
C ASN A 94 6.89 17.51 1.82
N GLY A 95 7.34 16.26 1.94
CA GLY A 95 8.71 15.93 2.32
C GLY A 95 9.03 16.05 3.81
N VAL A 96 8.02 16.29 4.64
CA VAL A 96 8.13 16.43 6.10
C VAL A 96 7.25 15.37 6.79
N ASP A 97 7.63 14.91 7.98
CA ASP A 97 6.82 13.95 8.72
C ASP A 97 5.44 14.54 9.09
N LEU A 98 4.44 13.67 9.28
CA LEU A 98 3.06 14.08 9.52
C LEU A 98 2.90 14.91 10.81
N VAL A 99 3.68 14.62 11.84
CA VAL A 99 3.61 15.33 13.12
C VAL A 99 4.12 16.77 12.96
N THR A 100 5.28 16.93 12.32
CA THR A 100 5.87 18.22 12.00
C THR A 100 5.00 19.01 11.02
N TYR A 101 4.37 18.32 10.06
CA TYR A 101 3.43 18.94 9.12
C TYR A 101 2.22 19.56 9.83
N ILE A 102 1.58 18.82 10.75
CA ILE A 102 0.38 19.29 11.46
C ILE A 102 0.73 20.39 12.46
N THR A 103 1.87 20.28 13.16
CA THR A 103 2.30 21.31 14.14
C THR A 103 2.73 22.63 13.51
N ARG A 104 3.07 22.63 12.21
CA ARG A 104 3.45 23.81 11.42
C ARG A 104 2.50 24.07 10.26
N PHE A 105 1.25 23.61 10.38
CA PHE A 105 0.27 23.71 9.33
C PHE A 105 0.09 25.16 8.85
N GLN A 106 0.07 25.33 7.53
CA GLN A 106 -0.28 26.58 6.86
C GLN A 106 -1.24 26.29 5.72
N TRP A 107 -2.19 27.20 5.53
CA TRP A 107 -3.16 27.10 4.46
C TRP A 107 -2.51 27.30 3.09
N ASP A 108 -2.66 26.33 2.20
CA ASP A 108 -2.18 26.44 0.81
C ASP A 108 -3.13 27.32 -0.01
N MET A 109 -2.84 28.63 -0.03
CA MET A 109 -3.63 29.62 -0.78
C MET A 109 -3.54 29.45 -2.31
N ALA A 110 -2.52 28.74 -2.81
CA ALA A 110 -2.36 28.49 -4.23
C ALA A 110 -3.31 27.36 -4.70
N LYS A 111 -3.43 26.30 -3.90
CA LYS A 111 -4.35 25.19 -4.18
C LYS A 111 -5.79 25.49 -3.78
N TYR A 112 -6.00 26.20 -2.66
CA TYR A 112 -7.31 26.50 -2.10
C TYR A 112 -7.47 28.01 -1.86
N PRO A 113 -7.82 28.79 -2.91
CA PRO A 113 -7.85 30.25 -2.79
C PRO A 113 -8.98 30.73 -1.86
N ILE A 114 -8.63 31.56 -0.88
CA ILE A 114 -9.56 32.11 0.14
C ILE A 114 -10.69 32.97 -0.44
N LYS A 115 -10.55 33.43 -1.68
CA LYS A 115 -11.55 34.22 -2.41
C LYS A 115 -12.72 33.37 -2.92
N GLN A 116 -12.53 32.06 -3.06
CA GLN A 116 -13.58 31.16 -3.52
C GLN A 116 -14.57 30.83 -2.38
N SER A 117 -15.77 30.41 -2.74
CA SER A 117 -16.75 29.97 -1.75
C SER A 117 -16.28 28.68 -1.08
N LEU A 118 -16.71 28.47 0.17
CA LEU A 118 -16.42 27.24 0.89
C LEU A 118 -16.86 25.98 0.12
N LYS A 119 -18.05 26.04 -0.49
CA LYS A 119 -18.58 24.94 -1.31
C LYS A 119 -17.67 24.58 -2.49
N ASN A 120 -17.13 25.58 -3.18
CA ASN A 120 -16.22 25.32 -4.30
C ASN A 120 -14.92 24.68 -3.80
N ILE A 121 -14.39 25.14 -2.66
CA ILE A 121 -13.18 24.57 -2.06
C ILE A 121 -13.42 23.10 -1.67
N SER A 122 -14.55 22.77 -1.03
CA SER A 122 -14.90 21.38 -0.68
C SER A 122 -15.08 20.48 -1.90
N GLU A 123 -15.68 20.99 -2.99
CA GLU A 123 -15.79 20.26 -4.26
C GLU A 123 -14.43 19.99 -4.91
N ILE A 124 -13.52 20.97 -4.90
CA ILE A 124 -12.15 20.81 -5.41
C ILE A 124 -11.43 19.71 -4.63
N ILE A 125 -11.51 19.73 -3.29
CA ILE A 125 -10.90 18.71 -2.42
C ILE A 125 -11.49 17.33 -2.72
N SER A 126 -12.82 17.23 -2.77
CA SER A 126 -13.51 15.97 -3.05
C SER A 126 -13.08 15.37 -4.40
N LYS A 127 -12.98 16.19 -5.44
CA LYS A 127 -12.54 15.77 -6.78
C LYS A 127 -11.07 15.31 -6.77
N GLN A 128 -10.19 16.06 -6.12
CA GLN A 128 -8.77 15.70 -5.99
C GLN A 128 -8.60 14.37 -5.26
N VAL A 129 -9.29 14.18 -4.13
CA VAL A 129 -9.21 12.95 -3.33
C VAL A 129 -9.77 11.76 -4.10
N SER A 130 -10.89 11.94 -4.80
CA SER A 130 -11.48 10.90 -5.65
C SER A 130 -10.57 10.48 -6.80
N GLN A 131 -9.87 11.45 -7.41
CA GLN A 131 -8.87 11.17 -8.45
C GLN A 131 -7.71 10.36 -7.88
N ILE A 132 -7.20 10.73 -6.70
CA ILE A 132 -6.13 9.99 -6.00
C ILE A 132 -6.57 8.54 -5.68
N ASP A 133 -7.80 8.34 -5.17
CA ASP A 133 -8.32 7.00 -4.87
C ASP A 133 -8.43 6.12 -6.13
N ASN A 134 -8.88 6.70 -7.25
CA ASN A 134 -8.98 6.00 -8.53
C ASN A 134 -7.61 5.64 -9.11
N ASP A 135 -6.66 6.58 -9.09
CA ASP A 135 -5.29 6.36 -9.55
C ASP A 135 -4.59 5.29 -8.68
N LEU A 136 -4.79 5.34 -7.36
CA LEU A 136 -4.29 4.32 -6.43
C LEU A 136 -4.84 2.94 -6.77
N LYS A 137 -6.16 2.80 -6.96
CA LYS A 137 -6.79 1.51 -7.31
C LYS A 137 -6.27 0.95 -8.63
N SER A 138 -6.13 1.80 -9.65
CA SER A 138 -5.60 1.40 -10.95
C SER A 138 -4.18 0.86 -10.83
N ARG A 139 -3.30 1.60 -10.16
CA ARG A 139 -1.90 1.21 -9.92
C ARG A 139 -1.77 -0.03 -9.05
N ALA A 140 -2.58 -0.13 -7.99
CA ALA A 140 -2.62 -1.28 -7.10
C ALA A 140 -3.04 -2.56 -7.84
N SER A 141 -4.07 -2.48 -8.69
CA SER A 141 -4.50 -3.59 -9.54
C SER A 141 -3.39 -4.04 -10.49
N ALA A 142 -2.73 -3.10 -11.18
CA ALA A 142 -1.61 -3.40 -12.06
C ALA A 142 -0.45 -4.07 -11.29
N TYR A 143 -0.08 -3.55 -10.12
CA TYR A 143 0.95 -4.14 -9.26
C TYR A 143 0.59 -5.56 -8.80
N ASN A 144 -0.65 -5.78 -8.34
CA ASN A 144 -1.09 -7.10 -7.88
C ASN A 144 -1.13 -8.13 -9.01
N ASN A 145 -1.52 -7.72 -10.22
CA ASN A 145 -1.45 -8.57 -11.40
C ASN A 145 0.00 -8.95 -11.74
N LEU A 146 0.92 -7.98 -11.73
CA LEU A 146 2.35 -8.23 -11.94
C LEU A 146 2.93 -9.17 -10.87
N LYS A 147 2.59 -8.95 -9.60
CA LYS A 147 3.00 -9.79 -8.47
C LYS A 147 2.48 -11.23 -8.64
N GLY A 148 1.20 -11.40 -8.99
CA GLY A 148 0.60 -12.71 -9.24
C GLY A 148 1.24 -13.45 -10.41
N ASN A 149 1.50 -12.74 -11.51
CA ASN A 149 2.19 -13.30 -12.68
C ASN A 149 3.61 -13.75 -12.32
N LEU A 150 4.36 -12.91 -11.60
CA LEU A 150 5.71 -13.22 -11.16
C LEU A 150 5.72 -14.42 -10.20
N GLN A 151 4.81 -14.47 -9.23
CA GLN A 151 4.69 -15.62 -8.31
C GLN A 151 4.33 -16.93 -9.06
N ASN A 152 3.49 -16.84 -10.09
CA ASN A 152 3.16 -17.99 -10.94
C ASN A 152 4.38 -18.45 -11.75
N LEU A 153 5.17 -17.53 -12.30
CA LEU A 153 6.41 -17.86 -13.00
C LEU A 153 7.47 -18.44 -12.04
N GLU A 154 7.63 -17.86 -10.85
CA GLU A 154 8.51 -18.40 -9.81
C GLU A 154 8.11 -19.82 -9.42
N ARG A 155 6.81 -20.11 -9.26
CA ARG A 155 6.33 -21.48 -9.00
C ARG A 155 6.60 -22.44 -10.16
N LYS A 156 6.50 -21.99 -11.41
CA LYS A 156 6.91 -22.81 -12.57
C LYS A 156 8.41 -23.10 -12.58
N ASN A 157 9.22 -22.20 -12.01
CA ASN A 157 10.66 -22.35 -11.89
C ASN A 157 11.09 -23.04 -10.57
N ALA A 158 10.20 -23.19 -9.60
CA ALA A 158 10.44 -23.81 -8.30
C ALA A 158 9.62 -25.11 -8.17
N GLY A 159 10.26 -26.24 -8.43
CA GLY A 159 9.66 -27.58 -8.35
C GLY A 159 10.69 -28.67 -8.61
N SER A 160 10.28 -29.94 -8.52
CA SER A 160 11.14 -31.08 -8.92
C SER A 160 11.36 -31.07 -10.43
N LEU A 161 12.38 -31.80 -10.91
CA LEU A 161 12.70 -31.91 -12.35
C LEU A 161 11.52 -32.41 -13.21
N LEU A 162 10.51 -33.02 -12.60
CA LEU A 162 9.29 -33.48 -13.26
C LEU A 162 8.34 -32.35 -13.66
N THR A 163 8.34 -31.22 -12.94
CA THR A 163 7.35 -30.15 -13.13
C THR A 163 7.97 -28.78 -13.39
N ARG A 164 9.21 -28.57 -12.92
CA ARG A 164 9.97 -27.33 -13.12
C ARG A 164 10.26 -27.07 -14.61
N SER A 165 10.33 -25.79 -14.97
CA SER A 165 10.85 -25.36 -16.26
C SER A 165 12.32 -25.78 -16.44
N LEU A 166 12.61 -26.54 -17.50
CA LEU A 166 13.97 -27.00 -17.84
C LEU A 166 14.80 -25.91 -18.50
N ALA A 167 14.16 -24.77 -18.79
CA ALA A 167 14.70 -23.58 -19.41
C ALA A 167 16.06 -23.15 -18.84
N ASP A 168 16.13 -22.97 -17.52
CA ASP A 168 17.35 -22.48 -16.86
C ASP A 168 18.41 -23.58 -16.64
N ILE A 169 18.11 -24.82 -17.01
CA ILE A 169 18.92 -26.01 -16.71
C ILE A 169 19.71 -26.47 -17.94
N VAL A 170 19.05 -26.47 -19.09
CA VAL A 170 19.61 -27.04 -20.33
C VAL A 170 20.32 -25.99 -21.17
N LYS A 171 21.39 -26.39 -21.85
CA LYS A 171 22.20 -25.53 -22.71
C LYS A 171 22.04 -25.94 -24.18
N LYS A 172 22.39 -25.02 -25.08
CA LYS A 172 22.43 -25.28 -26.52
C LYS A 172 23.26 -26.50 -26.90
N GLU A 173 24.38 -26.70 -26.20
CA GLU A 173 25.34 -27.78 -26.41
C GLU A 173 24.77 -29.17 -26.10
N ASP A 174 23.71 -29.23 -25.28
CA ASP A 174 23.10 -30.48 -24.86
C ASP A 174 22.18 -31.07 -25.94
N PHE A 175 21.83 -30.30 -26.98
CA PHE A 175 20.88 -30.71 -28.02
C PHE A 175 21.53 -30.83 -29.40
N VAL A 176 21.12 -31.86 -30.13
CA VAL A 176 21.36 -31.93 -31.58
C VAL A 176 20.34 -31.06 -32.29
N LEU A 177 20.76 -29.85 -32.68
CA LEU A 177 19.94 -28.89 -33.42
C LEU A 177 20.01 -29.16 -34.93
N ASP A 178 18.97 -28.72 -35.65
CA ASP A 178 18.89 -28.74 -37.12
C ASP A 178 19.11 -30.09 -37.81
N SER A 179 18.85 -31.20 -37.10
CA SER A 179 18.86 -32.55 -37.68
C SER A 179 17.47 -32.98 -38.15
N GLU A 180 17.38 -33.42 -39.41
CA GLU A 180 16.16 -34.01 -39.99
C GLU A 180 15.79 -35.34 -39.31
N TYR A 181 16.77 -36.10 -38.84
CA TYR A 181 16.57 -37.47 -38.38
C TYR A 181 16.79 -37.65 -36.89
N LEU A 182 17.65 -36.87 -36.27
CA LEU A 182 17.99 -36.99 -34.86
C LEU A 182 17.27 -35.93 -34.02
N ILE A 183 16.97 -36.30 -32.78
CA ILE A 183 16.43 -35.41 -31.75
C ILE A 183 17.01 -35.81 -30.40
N THR A 184 17.27 -34.81 -29.56
CA THR A 184 17.63 -35.05 -28.17
C THR A 184 16.38 -34.99 -27.29
N GLN A 185 16.09 -36.06 -26.58
CA GLN A 185 15.02 -36.14 -25.59
C GLN A 185 15.60 -36.02 -24.18
N LEU A 186 14.84 -35.35 -23.30
CA LEU A 186 15.20 -35.22 -21.89
C LEU A 186 14.46 -36.26 -21.06
N VAL A 187 15.16 -36.94 -20.17
CA VAL A 187 14.60 -38.02 -19.35
C VAL A 187 14.94 -37.79 -17.89
N VAL A 188 13.90 -37.78 -17.05
CA VAL A 188 14.03 -37.72 -15.59
C VAL A 188 14.10 -39.15 -15.07
N VAL A 189 15.22 -39.45 -14.41
CA VAL A 189 15.53 -40.77 -13.85
C VAL A 189 15.70 -40.63 -12.33
N PRO A 190 15.07 -41.48 -11.50
CA PRO A 190 15.32 -41.50 -10.06
C PRO A 190 16.77 -41.90 -9.75
N LYS A 191 17.39 -41.31 -8.71
CA LYS A 191 18.79 -41.62 -8.31
C LYS A 191 19.05 -43.11 -8.11
N VAL A 192 18.09 -43.80 -7.50
CA VAL A 192 18.15 -45.25 -7.26
C VAL A 192 18.25 -46.09 -8.54
N ALA A 193 17.88 -45.53 -9.69
CA ALA A 193 17.81 -46.23 -10.97
C ALA A 193 18.87 -45.76 -11.99
N TYR A 194 19.87 -44.96 -11.59
CA TYR A 194 20.91 -44.47 -12.51
C TYR A 194 21.73 -45.60 -13.15
N THR A 195 22.09 -46.61 -12.36
CA THR A 195 22.84 -47.77 -12.87
C THR A 195 22.02 -48.57 -13.86
N ASP A 196 20.71 -48.67 -13.63
CA ASP A 196 19.81 -49.42 -14.49
C ASP A 196 19.55 -48.64 -15.78
N TRP A 197 19.37 -47.33 -15.69
CA TRP A 197 19.29 -46.42 -16.82
C TRP A 197 20.49 -46.56 -17.76
N GLN A 198 21.71 -46.44 -17.23
CA GLN A 198 22.93 -46.54 -18.05
C GLN A 198 23.08 -47.88 -18.77
N LYS A 199 22.57 -48.97 -18.19
CA LYS A 199 22.62 -50.31 -18.80
C LYS A 199 21.51 -50.53 -19.84
N THR A 200 20.36 -49.90 -19.66
CA THR A 200 19.15 -50.25 -20.42
C THR A 200 18.80 -49.25 -21.52
N TYR A 201 19.18 -47.98 -21.39
CA TYR A 201 18.70 -46.91 -22.28
C TYR A 201 19.00 -47.16 -23.76
N GLU A 202 20.15 -47.76 -24.08
CA GLU A 202 20.56 -48.08 -25.47
C GLU A 202 19.67 -49.14 -26.12
N THR A 203 19.05 -49.99 -25.32
CA THR A 203 18.19 -51.10 -25.77
C THR A 203 16.70 -50.82 -25.61
N LEU A 204 16.32 -49.64 -25.10
CA LEU A 204 14.91 -49.28 -24.91
C LEU A 204 14.16 -49.16 -26.23
N ALA A 205 14.83 -48.74 -27.30
CA ALA A 205 14.30 -48.70 -28.66
C ALA A 205 15.43 -48.92 -29.67
N GLU A 206 15.12 -49.44 -30.86
CA GLU A 206 16.12 -49.85 -31.86
C GLU A 206 16.97 -48.67 -32.39
N MET A 207 16.39 -47.48 -32.51
CA MET A 207 17.04 -46.31 -33.09
C MET A 207 17.51 -45.30 -32.02
N VAL A 208 18.10 -45.79 -30.93
CA VAL A 208 18.78 -44.97 -29.91
C VAL A 208 20.26 -44.87 -30.24
N VAL A 209 20.85 -43.69 -30.12
CA VAL A 209 22.29 -43.50 -30.38
C VAL A 209 23.09 -44.00 -29.16
N PRO A 210 23.96 -45.03 -29.30
CA PRO A 210 24.76 -45.52 -28.19
C PRO A 210 25.72 -44.45 -27.65
N ARG A 211 26.02 -44.50 -26.35
CA ARG A 211 26.86 -43.53 -25.63
C ARG A 211 26.43 -42.05 -25.74
N SER A 212 25.17 -41.80 -26.08
CA SER A 212 24.62 -40.43 -26.18
C SER A 212 24.02 -39.88 -24.88
N SER A 213 23.89 -40.71 -23.83
CA SER A 213 23.25 -40.33 -22.57
C SER A 213 24.20 -39.52 -21.68
N ASN A 214 23.85 -38.25 -21.43
CA ASN A 214 24.62 -37.34 -20.58
C ASN A 214 23.76 -36.81 -19.43
N LEU A 215 24.32 -36.75 -18.21
CA LEU A 215 23.66 -36.12 -17.06
C LEU A 215 23.79 -34.59 -17.17
N LEU A 216 22.67 -33.90 -17.29
CA LEU A 216 22.62 -32.44 -17.45
C LEU A 216 22.50 -31.73 -16.09
N PHE A 217 21.68 -32.29 -15.21
CA PHE A 217 21.42 -31.71 -13.89
C PHE A 217 20.93 -32.78 -12.91
N GLU A 218 21.26 -32.61 -11.63
CA GLU A 218 20.87 -33.52 -10.56
C GLU A 218 20.18 -32.73 -9.45
N ASP A 219 18.99 -33.18 -9.03
CA ASP A 219 18.28 -32.69 -7.85
C ASP A 219 18.48 -33.65 -6.66
N ASN A 220 17.73 -33.47 -5.56
CA ASN A 220 17.87 -34.33 -4.37
C ASN A 220 17.41 -35.78 -4.61
N ASP A 221 16.47 -36.03 -5.53
CA ASP A 221 15.79 -37.32 -5.70
C ASP A 221 15.99 -37.95 -7.10
N SER A 222 16.25 -37.14 -8.12
CA SER A 222 16.27 -37.50 -9.55
C SER A 222 17.33 -36.73 -10.33
N GLY A 223 17.70 -37.26 -11.50
CA GLY A 223 18.60 -36.62 -12.46
C GLY A 223 17.93 -36.44 -13.81
N LEU A 224 18.29 -35.35 -14.49
CA LEU A 224 17.89 -35.05 -15.85
C LEU A 224 19.00 -35.51 -16.80
N PHE A 225 18.69 -36.49 -17.64
CA PHE A 225 19.58 -36.99 -18.67
C PHE A 225 19.12 -36.53 -20.05
N GLY A 226 20.06 -36.13 -20.91
CA GLY A 226 19.81 -35.95 -22.34
C GLY A 226 20.17 -37.22 -23.09
N VAL A 227 19.31 -37.70 -23.99
CA VAL A 227 19.57 -38.87 -24.86
C VAL A 227 19.25 -38.50 -26.31
N THR A 228 20.12 -38.88 -27.23
CA THR A 228 19.89 -38.67 -28.66
C THR A 228 19.32 -39.93 -29.29
N LEU A 229 18.21 -39.79 -30.01
CA LEU A 229 17.57 -40.88 -30.75
C LEU A 229 16.98 -40.38 -32.07
N PHE A 230 16.59 -41.32 -32.94
CA PHE A 230 15.93 -40.95 -34.19
C PHE A 230 14.49 -40.52 -33.94
N ARG A 231 14.01 -39.52 -34.69
CA ARG A 231 12.64 -38.98 -34.56
C ARG A 231 11.55 -40.05 -34.69
N LYS A 232 11.78 -41.09 -35.49
CA LYS A 232 10.83 -42.20 -35.69
C LYS A 232 10.67 -43.10 -34.45
N ALA A 233 11.65 -43.11 -33.54
CA ALA A 233 11.64 -43.95 -32.34
C ALA A 233 11.16 -43.22 -31.08
N ILE A 234 10.72 -41.96 -31.17
CA ILE A 234 10.32 -41.16 -30.01
C ILE A 234 9.19 -41.83 -29.23
N ASP A 235 8.13 -42.26 -29.91
CA ASP A 235 6.94 -42.78 -29.23
C ASP A 235 7.19 -44.13 -28.58
N ASP A 236 7.93 -45.02 -29.25
CA ASP A 236 8.35 -46.31 -28.73
C ASP A 236 9.28 -46.13 -27.51
N PHE A 237 10.27 -45.25 -27.63
CA PHE A 237 11.17 -44.90 -26.54
C PHE A 237 10.41 -44.32 -25.33
N LYS A 238 9.44 -43.41 -25.55
CA LYS A 238 8.58 -42.87 -24.48
C LYS A 238 7.72 -43.94 -23.81
N HIS A 239 7.26 -44.93 -24.56
CA HIS A 239 6.48 -46.03 -24.02
C HIS A 239 7.34 -46.93 -23.14
N LYS A 240 8.50 -47.37 -23.66
CA LYS A 240 9.46 -48.22 -22.95
C LYS A 240 10.14 -47.55 -21.77
N ALA A 241 10.39 -46.24 -21.87
CA ALA A 241 10.86 -45.44 -20.74
C ALA A 241 9.83 -45.44 -19.60
N ARG A 242 8.54 -45.25 -19.90
CA ARG A 242 7.46 -45.27 -18.90
C ARG A 242 7.28 -46.63 -18.25
N GLU A 243 7.41 -47.73 -19.00
CA GLU A 243 7.39 -49.09 -18.43
C GLU A 243 8.50 -49.29 -17.38
N ASN A 244 9.67 -48.70 -17.61
CA ASN A 244 10.81 -48.74 -16.69
C ASN A 244 10.80 -47.61 -15.63
N LYS A 245 9.69 -46.90 -15.47
CA LYS A 245 9.51 -45.78 -14.52
C LYS A 245 10.41 -44.57 -14.80
N PHE A 246 10.91 -44.43 -16.02
CA PHE A 246 11.61 -43.23 -16.48
C PHE A 246 10.59 -42.26 -17.10
N THR A 247 10.69 -40.98 -16.74
CA THR A 247 9.76 -39.95 -17.25
C THR A 247 10.45 -39.14 -18.33
N VAL A 248 10.01 -39.28 -19.58
CA VAL A 248 10.50 -38.45 -20.69
C VAL A 248 9.78 -37.10 -20.66
N ARG A 249 10.54 -36.00 -20.63
CA ARG A 249 10.04 -34.63 -20.67
C ARG A 249 9.98 -34.16 -22.11
N ASP A 250 8.78 -33.73 -22.53
CA ASP A 250 8.59 -33.08 -23.82
C ASP A 250 9.14 -31.67 -23.75
N PHE A 251 10.33 -31.50 -24.32
CA PHE A 251 11.04 -30.23 -24.36
C PHE A 251 11.70 -30.07 -25.72
N GLN A 252 11.37 -28.99 -26.41
CA GLN A 252 12.02 -28.62 -27.65
C GLN A 252 12.85 -27.37 -27.39
N TYR A 253 14.16 -27.46 -27.66
CA TYR A 253 15.05 -26.33 -27.45
C TYR A 253 14.75 -25.23 -28.46
N ASN A 254 14.31 -24.07 -27.98
CA ASN A 254 14.06 -22.88 -28.79
C ASN A 254 14.71 -21.66 -28.12
N GLU A 255 15.83 -21.20 -28.67
CA GLU A 255 16.64 -20.11 -28.11
C GLU A 255 15.87 -18.78 -28.03
N GLU A 256 14.91 -18.54 -28.93
CA GLU A 256 14.10 -17.33 -28.94
C GLU A 256 13.07 -17.31 -27.81
N GLU A 257 12.32 -18.40 -27.63
CA GLU A 257 11.35 -18.54 -26.53
C GLU A 257 12.03 -18.52 -25.17
N MET A 258 13.17 -19.21 -25.06
CA MET A 258 14.02 -19.26 -23.88
C MET A 258 14.47 -17.86 -23.43
N LYS A 259 14.92 -17.06 -24.38
CA LYS A 259 15.38 -15.69 -24.13
C LYS A 259 14.21 -14.76 -23.85
N ALA A 260 13.09 -14.92 -24.56
CA ALA A 260 11.87 -14.15 -24.34
C ALA A 260 11.30 -14.35 -22.92
N ASP A 261 11.24 -15.59 -22.42
CA ASP A 261 10.77 -15.89 -21.07
C ASP A 261 11.68 -15.28 -19.99
N LYS A 262 12.99 -15.33 -20.19
CA LYS A 262 13.98 -14.76 -19.27
C LYS A 262 13.98 -13.23 -19.28
N GLU A 263 13.85 -12.62 -20.46
CA GLU A 263 13.67 -11.19 -20.63
C GLU A 263 12.34 -10.73 -20.02
N GLU A 264 11.26 -11.49 -20.19
CA GLU A 264 9.98 -11.21 -19.57
C GLU A 264 10.06 -11.27 -18.05
N MET A 265 10.68 -12.30 -17.47
CA MET A 265 10.90 -12.39 -16.02
C MET A 265 11.70 -11.18 -15.49
N THR A 266 12.77 -10.81 -16.19
CA THR A 266 13.62 -9.68 -15.80
C THR A 266 12.88 -8.34 -15.96
N ARG A 267 12.10 -8.19 -17.02
CA ARG A 267 11.24 -7.03 -17.28
C ARG A 267 10.18 -6.91 -16.19
N LEU A 268 9.44 -7.98 -15.88
CA LEU A 268 8.40 -8.00 -14.84
C LEU A 268 8.97 -7.69 -13.46
N SER A 269 10.14 -8.23 -13.11
CA SER A 269 10.85 -7.92 -11.86
C SER A 269 11.31 -6.45 -11.80
N THR A 270 11.79 -5.91 -12.92
CA THR A 270 12.19 -4.50 -13.03
C THR A 270 10.99 -3.56 -13.00
N ASP A 271 9.89 -3.92 -13.64
CA ASP A 271 8.65 -3.15 -13.67
C ASP A 271 7.96 -3.17 -12.30
N LYS A 272 8.03 -4.29 -11.56
CA LYS A 272 7.68 -4.34 -10.14
C LYS A 272 8.48 -3.29 -9.34
N LYS A 273 9.80 -3.21 -9.54
CA LYS A 273 10.67 -2.20 -8.89
C LYS A 273 10.42 -0.76 -9.37
N LYS A 274 10.05 -0.54 -10.63
CA LYS A 274 9.73 0.80 -11.17
C LYS A 274 8.36 1.30 -10.70
N GLN A 275 7.34 0.43 -10.68
CA GLN A 275 6.03 0.74 -10.09
C GLN A 275 6.17 1.00 -8.59
N PHE A 276 7.06 0.28 -7.89
CA PHE A 276 7.44 0.54 -6.51
C PHE A 276 8.01 1.96 -6.32
N LEU A 277 8.91 2.42 -7.20
CA LEU A 277 9.43 3.80 -7.17
C LEU A 277 8.36 4.85 -7.51
N LEU A 278 7.44 4.56 -8.44
CA LEU A 278 6.38 5.49 -8.84
C LEU A 278 5.28 5.65 -7.77
N LEU A 279 5.02 4.61 -6.98
CA LEU A 279 4.08 4.67 -5.84
C LEU A 279 4.62 5.53 -4.68
N ILE A 280 5.95 5.62 -4.54
CA ILE A 280 6.64 6.48 -3.55
C ILE A 280 6.50 7.98 -3.92
N VAL A 281 6.20 8.30 -5.18
CA VAL A 281 6.04 9.69 -5.66
C VAL A 281 4.60 10.20 -5.55
N VAL A 282 3.63 9.36 -5.22
CA VAL A 282 2.25 9.79 -4.94
C VAL A 282 2.10 10.15 -3.46
N ARG A 283 2.84 11.19 -3.03
CA ARG A 283 2.74 11.73 -1.68
C ARG A 283 1.54 12.67 -1.55
N VAL A 284 0.51 12.11 -0.91
CA VAL A 284 -0.39 12.71 0.09
C VAL A 284 -0.65 14.21 -0.11
N CYS A 285 -1.57 14.51 -1.03
CA CYS A 285 -2.18 15.83 -1.09
C CYS A 285 -3.20 15.92 0.06
N HIS A 286 -2.81 16.65 1.10
CA HIS A 286 -3.59 17.73 1.70
C HIS A 286 -5.12 17.61 1.51
N THR A 287 -5.85 17.44 2.63
CA THR A 287 -6.92 18.35 3.12
C THR A 287 -7.99 17.61 3.91
N CYS A 288 -8.08 17.89 5.22
CA CYS A 288 -9.27 17.53 6.01
C CYS A 288 -9.62 18.49 7.17
N CYS A 289 -8.70 19.27 7.71
CA CYS A 289 -8.91 19.79 9.07
C CYS A 289 -9.51 21.21 9.18
N SER A 290 -10.61 21.60 8.50
CA SER A 290 -11.02 23.02 8.62
C SER A 290 -12.49 23.43 8.51
N TYR A 291 -13.54 22.62 8.68
CA TYR A 291 -14.87 23.18 8.38
C TYR A 291 -16.06 22.68 9.22
N ARG A 292 -16.29 23.32 10.37
CA ARG A 292 -17.64 23.42 10.97
C ARG A 292 -17.85 24.78 11.66
N TYR A 293 -18.65 25.62 10.96
CA TYR A 293 -19.43 26.79 11.39
C TYR A 293 -18.78 28.19 11.56
N GLY A 294 -19.32 29.14 10.76
CA GLY A 294 -20.14 30.27 11.25
C GLY A 294 -19.46 31.53 11.82
N LEU A 295 -19.70 32.68 11.16
CA LEU A 295 -19.32 34.04 11.61
C LEU A 295 -19.83 34.40 13.03
N PRO A 296 -19.15 35.32 13.76
CA PRO A 296 -18.03 36.15 13.33
C PRO A 296 -16.64 35.51 13.58
N VAL A 297 -15.71 35.91 12.73
CA VAL A 297 -14.34 35.42 12.45
C VAL A 297 -13.34 35.48 13.63
N ASN A 298 -13.80 35.61 14.87
CA ASN A 298 -12.93 35.76 16.05
C ASN A 298 -12.82 34.44 16.81
N PHE A 299 -12.25 33.42 16.18
CA PHE A 299 -11.97 32.13 16.81
C PHE A 299 -10.48 31.83 16.77
N GLN A 300 -9.96 31.26 17.86
CA GLN A 300 -8.59 30.80 17.93
C GLN A 300 -8.59 29.27 17.85
N ALA A 301 -8.19 28.72 16.70
CA ALA A 301 -7.94 27.29 16.55
C ALA A 301 -6.57 26.90 17.12
N MET A 302 -6.54 25.77 17.82
CA MET A 302 -5.42 25.35 18.65
C MET A 302 -5.26 23.84 18.54
N LEU A 303 -4.04 23.39 18.31
CA LEU A 303 -3.69 21.98 18.24
C LEU A 303 -3.02 21.58 19.55
N LEU A 304 -3.61 20.65 20.29
CA LEU A 304 -3.10 20.14 21.55
C LEU A 304 -2.61 18.71 21.37
N GLN A 305 -1.42 18.42 21.88
CA GLN A 305 -0.89 17.07 21.99
C GLN A 305 -0.97 16.65 23.46
N PRO A 306 -2.00 15.88 23.86
CA PRO A 306 -2.17 15.44 25.24
C PRO A 306 -1.08 14.44 25.63
N SER A 307 -0.63 14.47 26.89
CA SER A 307 0.20 13.40 27.44
C SER A 307 -0.66 12.21 27.89
N LYS A 308 -0.19 10.97 27.64
CA LYS A 308 -0.95 9.72 27.85
C LYS A 308 -1.58 9.57 29.25
N LYS A 309 -0.95 10.14 30.28
CA LYS A 309 -1.42 10.01 31.67
C LYS A 309 -2.32 11.17 32.12
N THR A 310 -2.34 12.28 31.40
CA THR A 310 -2.98 13.53 31.81
C THR A 310 -4.23 13.85 31.00
N MET A 311 -4.60 13.00 30.03
CA MET A 311 -5.74 13.20 29.13
C MET A 311 -7.05 13.52 29.86
N LYS A 312 -7.36 12.78 30.95
CA LYS A 312 -8.57 13.03 31.76
C LYS A 312 -8.53 14.40 32.45
N LYS A 313 -7.41 14.73 33.10
CA LYS A 313 -7.20 16.03 33.76
C LYS A 313 -7.22 17.20 32.77
N LEU A 314 -6.71 16.99 31.55
CA LEU A 314 -6.77 17.99 30.48
C LEU A 314 -8.22 18.26 30.06
N ARG A 315 -9.06 17.21 29.94
CA ARG A 315 -10.49 17.38 29.65
C ARG A 315 -11.20 18.16 30.75
N GLU A 316 -10.92 17.85 32.03
CA GLU A 316 -11.48 18.57 33.18
C GLU A 316 -11.12 20.06 33.14
N VAL A 317 -9.83 20.39 32.95
CA VAL A 317 -9.34 21.78 32.86
C VAL A 317 -9.98 22.53 31.68
N LEU A 318 -10.08 21.90 30.50
CA LEU A 318 -10.72 22.52 29.33
C LEU A 318 -12.21 22.74 29.56
N ASN A 319 -12.90 21.80 30.21
CA ASN A 319 -14.32 21.95 30.54
C ASN A 319 -14.54 23.10 31.52
N ASP A 320 -13.73 23.20 32.58
CA ASP A 320 -13.82 24.31 33.54
C ASP A 320 -13.59 25.68 32.90
N LEU A 321 -12.70 25.75 31.90
CA LEU A 321 -12.38 26.98 31.20
C LEU A 321 -13.52 27.43 30.27
N TYR A 322 -14.18 26.49 29.59
CA TYR A 322 -15.12 26.77 28.51
C TYR A 322 -16.59 26.45 28.81
N LYS A 323 -16.92 25.90 29.99
CA LYS A 323 -18.32 25.59 30.37
C LYS A 323 -19.29 26.76 30.27
N HIS A 324 -18.79 27.98 30.41
CA HIS A 324 -19.60 29.20 30.29
C HIS A 324 -20.16 29.40 28.88
N LEU A 325 -19.56 28.81 27.85
CA LEU A 325 -20.03 28.88 26.46
C LEU A 325 -21.33 28.09 26.24
N ASP A 326 -21.54 27.04 27.03
CA ASP A 326 -22.74 26.19 26.96
C ASP A 326 -24.01 26.95 27.41
N SER A 327 -23.84 27.86 28.37
CA SER A 327 -24.92 28.73 28.85
C SER A 327 -25.40 29.75 27.80
N SER A 328 -24.59 30.03 26.77
CA SER A 328 -24.99 30.86 25.62
C SER A 328 -25.57 30.06 24.45
N ALA A 329 -25.27 28.76 24.35
CA ALA A 329 -25.76 27.90 23.26
C ALA A 329 -27.22 27.43 23.49
N CYS A 330 -27.61 27.19 24.75
CA CYS A 330 -28.97 26.77 25.12
C CYS A 330 -30.04 27.86 25.05
N ALA A 331 -29.72 29.08 24.57
CA ALA A 331 -30.70 30.14 24.34
C ALA A 331 -31.39 30.07 22.96
N MET A 332 -30.99 29.15 22.08
CA MET A 332 -31.66 28.90 20.80
C MET A 332 -32.06 27.42 20.69
N ASP A 333 -33.25 27.08 21.20
CA ASP A 333 -33.91 25.80 20.95
C ASP A 333 -34.19 25.65 19.44
N ILE A 334 -33.35 24.87 18.74
CA ILE A 334 -33.63 24.37 17.39
C ILE A 334 -34.11 22.92 17.53
N PRO A 335 -35.42 22.63 17.33
CA PRO A 335 -35.95 21.28 17.47
C PRO A 335 -35.40 20.34 16.38
N GLY A 336 -34.74 19.24 16.78
CA GLY A 336 -34.35 18.17 15.87
C GLY A 336 -32.94 17.56 16.04
N LEU A 337 -32.06 18.17 16.83
CA LEU A 337 -30.73 17.60 17.10
C LEU A 337 -30.76 16.62 18.28
N ASN A 338 -30.82 15.32 17.98
CA ASN A 338 -30.70 14.24 18.95
C ASN A 338 -29.23 14.12 19.41
N LEU A 339 -28.85 14.82 20.49
CA LEU A 339 -27.48 14.94 21.01
C LEU A 339 -26.98 13.74 21.84
N SER A 340 -27.63 12.58 21.77
CA SER A 340 -27.50 11.53 22.80
C SER A 340 -26.42 10.46 22.56
N GLN A 341 -25.62 10.52 21.49
CA GLN A 341 -24.67 9.44 21.14
C GLN A 341 -23.22 9.86 20.85
N GLN A 342 -22.85 11.14 20.99
CA GLN A 342 -21.46 11.60 20.80
C GLN A 342 -20.93 12.32 22.05
N GLU A 343 -19.61 12.23 22.30
CA GLU A 343 -18.93 12.98 23.36
C GLU A 343 -19.17 14.49 23.13
N TYR A 344 -20.05 15.08 23.93
CA TYR A 344 -20.36 16.50 23.89
C TYR A 344 -19.31 17.29 24.68
N TYR A 345 -18.77 18.34 24.06
CA TYR A 345 -17.84 19.28 24.68
C TYR A 345 -18.36 20.71 24.49
N PRO A 346 -18.20 21.62 25.48
CA PRO A 346 -18.67 23.01 25.38
C PRO A 346 -17.81 23.87 24.43
N TYR A 347 -16.85 23.26 23.75
CA TYR A 347 -15.95 23.84 22.76
C TYR A 347 -15.85 22.90 21.56
N VAL A 348 -15.44 23.42 20.41
CA VAL A 348 -15.27 22.59 19.21
C VAL A 348 -14.09 21.65 19.43
N TYR A 349 -14.31 20.36 19.17
CA TYR A 349 -13.31 19.31 19.37
C TYR A 349 -13.24 18.37 18.16
N TYR A 350 -12.02 18.13 17.70
CA TYR A 350 -11.70 17.13 16.71
C TYR A 350 -10.47 16.33 17.15
N LYS A 351 -10.57 15.01 17.04
CA LYS A 351 -9.43 14.10 17.24
C LYS A 351 -8.75 13.84 15.91
N ILE A 352 -7.44 14.01 15.87
CA ILE A 352 -6.58 13.67 14.72
C ILE A 352 -5.64 12.57 15.18
N ASP A 353 -5.68 11.40 14.55
CA ASP A 353 -4.69 10.36 14.76
C ASP A 353 -3.73 10.28 13.58
N CYS A 354 -2.44 10.51 13.85
CA CYS A 354 -1.38 10.40 12.87
C CYS A 354 -0.86 8.96 12.72
N ASN A 355 -1.35 8.01 13.52
CA ASN A 355 -1.00 6.61 13.35
C ASN A 355 -1.88 5.98 12.28
N LEU A 356 -1.39 6.04 11.04
CA LEU A 356 -2.13 5.54 9.88
C LEU A 356 -2.15 4.01 9.79
N LEU A 357 -1.30 3.32 10.56
CA LEU A 357 -1.15 1.87 10.53
C LEU A 357 -1.32 1.30 11.94
N GLU A 358 -2.38 0.52 12.14
CA GLU A 358 -2.49 -0.36 13.30
C GLU A 358 -1.66 -1.62 13.03
N PHE A 359 -0.35 -1.54 13.24
CA PHE A 359 0.42 -2.76 13.44
C PHE A 359 -0.03 -3.37 14.77
N LYS A 360 -0.88 -4.40 14.71
CA LYS A 360 -1.03 -5.31 15.84
C LYS A 360 0.35 -5.93 16.09
N VAL A 361 1.01 -5.44 17.12
CA VAL A 361 2.18 -6.10 17.72
C VAL A 361 1.69 -7.36 18.42
#